data_AF-A0A437UJ57-F1
#
_entry.id   AF-A0A437UJ57-F1
#
_cell.length_a   1.000
_cell.length_b   1.000
_cell.length_c   1.000
_cell.angle_alpha   90.00
_cell.angle_beta   90.00
_cell.angle_gamma   90.00
#
_symmetry.space_group_name_H-M   'P 1'
#
loop_
_entity.id
_entity.type
_entity.pdbx_description
1 polymer ?
#
loop_
_entity_poly.entity_id
_entity_poly.type
_entity_poly.pdbx_seq_one_letter_code
_entity_poly.pdbx_strand_id
1 'polypeptide(L)'
;MNKQEVLDELQKKYGEAIEAQERCLVGYGMWQAYENRAIAYSNAISIVHHLNERAGKRMINKKYKTIYPSIVPKGSIGTCVDVEIGVLIAFRLEFENGESLWFMKRDLEEVAE
;
A
#
# COMPACT_ATOMS: atom_id res chain seq x y z
N MET A 1 0.96 -24.04 4.37
CA MET A 1 0.44 -22.68 4.14
C MET A 1 0.47 -22.38 2.66
N ASN A 2 -0.69 -22.08 2.07
CA ASN A 2 -0.79 -21.67 0.68
C ASN A 2 -0.48 -20.16 0.54
N LYS A 3 -0.26 -19.68 -0.69
CA LYS A 3 0.11 -18.27 -0.96
C LYS A 3 -0.90 -17.26 -0.39
N GLN A 4 -2.19 -17.56 -0.48
CA GLN A 4 -3.24 -16.67 -0.01
C GLN A 4 -3.20 -16.56 1.52
N GLU A 5 -3.02 -17.69 2.22
CA GLU A 5 -2.88 -17.70 3.67
C GLU A 5 -1.69 -16.85 4.14
N VAL A 6 -0.57 -16.89 3.42
CA VAL A 6 0.62 -16.05 3.71
C VAL A 6 0.32 -14.56 3.49
N LEU A 7 -0.37 -14.22 2.40
CA LEU A 7 -0.72 -12.83 2.09
C LEU A 7 -1.71 -12.25 3.10
N ASP A 8 -2.72 -13.02 3.47
CA ASP A 8 -3.73 -12.61 4.44
C ASP A 8 -3.10 -12.36 5.82
N GLU A 9 -2.16 -13.23 6.25
CA GLU A 9 -1.44 -13.06 7.51
C GLU A 9 -0.51 -11.82 7.50
N LEU A 10 0.19 -11.58 6.38
CA LEU A 10 1.04 -10.39 6.23
C LEU A 10 0.22 -9.10 6.16
N GLN A 11 -0.92 -9.09 5.46
CA GLN A 11 -1.84 -7.95 5.41
C GLN A 11 -2.42 -7.65 6.79
N LYS A 12 -2.79 -8.68 7.56
CA LYS A 12 -3.25 -8.53 8.94
C LYS A 12 -2.17 -7.86 9.81
N LYS A 13 -0.93 -8.37 9.80
CA LYS A 13 0.18 -7.80 10.58
C LYS A 13 0.54 -6.37 10.15
N TYR A 14 0.42 -6.07 8.85
CA TYR A 14 0.55 -4.71 8.33
C TYR A 14 -0.53 -3.79 8.92
N GLY A 15 -1.80 -4.18 8.85
CA GLY A 15 -2.91 -3.41 9.42
C GLY A 15 -2.75 -3.17 10.93
N GLU A 16 -2.35 -4.20 11.69
CA GLU A 16 -2.07 -4.09 13.13
C GLU A 16 -0.92 -3.09 13.43
N ALA A 17 0.14 -3.08 12.62
CA ALA A 17 1.25 -2.14 12.78
C ALA A 17 0.82 -0.69 12.51
N ILE A 18 -0.04 -0.49 11.51
CA ILE A 18 -0.59 0.81 11.15
C ILE A 18 -1.57 1.32 12.22
N GLU A 19 -2.51 0.48 12.68
CA GLU A 19 -3.43 0.87 13.77
C GLU A 19 -2.66 1.21 15.05
N ALA A 20 -1.60 0.44 15.36
CA ALA A 20 -0.75 0.74 16.50
C ALA A 20 -0.03 2.07 16.33
N GLN A 21 0.43 2.42 15.12
CA GLN A 21 1.03 3.71 14.81
C GLN A 21 0.02 4.87 14.96
N GLU A 22 -1.23 4.70 14.51
CA GLU A 22 -2.29 5.72 14.60
C GLU A 22 -2.78 5.94 16.03
N ARG A 23 -2.89 4.89 16.85
CA ARG A 23 -3.30 4.99 18.27
C ARG A 23 -2.17 5.48 19.18
N CYS A 24 -0.95 5.49 18.69
CA CYS A 24 0.23 5.91 19.41
C CYS A 24 0.36 7.44 19.46
N LEU A 25 -0.11 8.08 20.53
CA LEU A 25 0.40 9.39 20.98
C LEU A 25 1.80 9.23 21.61
N VAL A 26 2.74 8.58 20.93
CA VAL A 26 4.08 8.31 21.51
C VAL A 26 5.19 8.85 20.63
N GLY A 27 6.22 9.36 21.31
CA GLY A 27 7.33 10.08 20.73
C GLY A 27 8.03 9.36 19.57
N TYR A 28 8.69 10.16 18.75
CA TYR A 28 9.32 9.85 17.46
C TYR A 28 9.94 8.44 17.32
N GLY A 29 10.64 7.94 18.34
CA GLY A 29 11.28 6.62 18.29
C GLY A 29 10.32 5.42 18.20
N MET A 30 9.15 5.48 18.84
CA MET A 30 8.14 4.41 18.74
C MET A 30 7.40 4.48 17.39
N TRP A 31 7.13 5.69 16.90
CA TRP A 31 6.55 5.89 15.57
C TRP A 31 7.44 5.31 14.47
N GLN A 32 8.76 5.56 14.53
CA GLN A 32 9.74 4.97 13.60
C GLN A 32 9.77 3.44 13.66
N ALA A 33 9.61 2.84 14.85
CA ALA A 33 9.61 1.38 14.98
C ALA A 33 8.40 0.73 14.29
N TYR A 34 7.23 1.37 14.37
CA TYR A 34 6.03 0.90 13.65
C TYR A 34 6.14 1.16 12.14
N GLU A 35 6.67 2.31 11.73
CA GLU A 35 6.92 2.59 10.31
C GLU A 35 7.88 1.58 9.69
N ASN A 36 8.97 1.24 10.38
CA ASN A 36 9.92 0.23 9.92
C ASN A 36 9.30 -1.18 9.82
N ARG A 37 8.38 -1.54 10.72
CA ARG A 37 7.62 -2.80 10.62
C ARG A 37 6.64 -2.79 9.46
N ALA A 38 5.92 -1.69 9.26
CA ALA A 38 5.01 -1.51 8.14
C ALA A 38 5.75 -1.60 6.80
N ILE A 39 6.94 -1.00 6.70
CA ILE A 39 7.86 -1.16 5.56
C ILE A 39 8.26 -2.62 5.39
N ALA A 40 8.69 -3.32 6.44
CA ALA A 40 9.10 -4.71 6.35
C ALA A 40 7.97 -5.63 5.85
N TYR A 41 6.73 -5.44 6.34
CA TYR A 41 5.58 -6.20 5.85
C TYR A 41 5.20 -5.82 4.42
N SER A 42 5.23 -4.53 4.07
CA SER A 42 5.03 -4.09 2.70
C SER A 42 6.05 -4.73 1.75
N ASN A 43 7.33 -4.76 2.12
CA ASN A 43 8.39 -5.37 1.32
C ASN A 43 8.18 -6.88 1.16
N ALA A 44 7.77 -7.58 2.23
CA ALA A 44 7.45 -9.00 2.16
C ALA A 44 6.27 -9.27 1.22
N ILE A 45 5.22 -8.44 1.25
CA ILE A 45 4.09 -8.48 0.32
C ILE A 45 4.58 -8.24 -1.12
N SER A 46 5.42 -7.23 -1.34
CA SER A 46 6.08 -6.97 -2.63
C SER A 46 6.82 -8.20 -3.15
N ILE A 47 7.66 -8.83 -2.33
CA ILE A 47 8.44 -10.02 -2.70
C ILE A 47 7.51 -11.19 -3.07
N VAL A 48 6.44 -11.43 -2.30
CA VAL A 48 5.46 -12.49 -2.60
C VAL A 48 4.70 -12.20 -3.90
N HIS A 49 4.41 -10.93 -4.20
CA HIS A 49 3.86 -10.52 -5.49
C HIS A 49 4.88 -10.70 -6.63
N HIS A 50 6.15 -10.33 -6.42
CA HIS A 50 7.25 -10.42 -7.38
C HIS A 50 7.62 -11.85 -7.79
N LEU A 51 7.52 -12.82 -6.88
CA LEU A 51 7.72 -14.24 -7.22
C LEU A 51 6.70 -14.75 -8.27
N ASN A 52 5.73 -13.91 -8.69
CA ASN A 52 4.94 -14.10 -9.88
C ASN A 52 4.94 -12.81 -10.72
N GLU A 53 5.82 -12.70 -11.73
CA GLU A 53 5.90 -11.58 -12.71
C GLU A 53 4.58 -11.22 -13.44
N ARG A 54 3.47 -11.90 -13.13
CA ARG A 54 2.11 -11.61 -13.61
C ARG A 54 1.28 -10.71 -12.68
N ALA A 55 1.77 -10.34 -11.50
CA ALA A 55 1.01 -9.54 -10.53
C ALA A 55 0.84 -8.07 -10.95
N GLY A 56 1.89 -7.43 -11.50
CA GLY A 56 1.85 -6.02 -11.94
C GLY A 56 0.71 -5.71 -12.91
N LYS A 57 0.55 -6.56 -13.94
CA LYS A 57 -0.52 -6.43 -14.94
C LYS A 57 -1.94 -6.54 -14.37
N ARG A 58 -2.13 -7.20 -13.22
CA ARG A 58 -3.45 -7.32 -12.58
C ARG A 58 -3.83 -6.10 -11.76
N MET A 59 -2.88 -5.20 -11.46
CA MET A 59 -3.10 -4.04 -10.59
C MET A 59 -3.40 -2.76 -11.38
N ILE A 60 -2.96 -2.70 -12.65
CA ILE A 60 -3.28 -1.63 -13.60
C ILE A 60 -4.78 -1.64 -13.95
N ASN A 61 -5.35 -0.45 -14.21
CA ASN A 61 -6.76 -0.15 -14.46
C ASN A 61 -7.71 -0.37 -13.29
N LYS A 62 -7.20 -0.77 -12.12
CA LYS A 62 -7.99 -0.81 -10.89
C LYS A 62 -8.07 0.57 -10.24
N LYS A 63 -9.17 0.81 -9.54
CA LYS A 63 -9.37 2.03 -8.75
C LYS A 63 -8.86 1.85 -7.33
N TYR A 64 -8.18 2.87 -6.83
CA TYR A 64 -7.68 2.90 -5.47
C TYR A 64 -8.09 4.20 -4.79
N LYS A 65 -8.40 4.09 -3.50
CA LYS A 65 -8.77 5.19 -2.61
C LYS A 65 -7.62 5.50 -1.67
N THR A 66 -7.30 6.78 -1.49
CA THR A 66 -6.30 7.20 -0.50
C THR A 66 -6.85 7.06 0.92
N ILE A 67 -6.08 6.42 1.82
CA ILE A 67 -6.50 6.22 3.22
C ILE A 67 -5.85 7.21 4.20
N TYR A 68 -4.80 7.90 3.77
CA TYR A 68 -4.16 9.01 4.48
C TYR A 68 -4.24 10.32 3.67
N PRO A 69 -4.38 11.49 4.34
CA PRO A 69 -4.16 12.76 3.67
C PRO A 69 -2.68 12.88 3.30
N SER A 70 -2.38 13.11 2.02
CA SER A 70 -1.02 13.34 1.52
C SER A 70 -0.99 14.58 0.63
N ILE A 71 -0.31 14.53 -0.51
CA ILE A 71 -0.40 15.53 -1.58
C ILE A 71 -1.85 15.65 -2.10
N VAL A 72 -2.65 14.60 -1.94
CA VAL A 72 -4.09 14.60 -2.24
C VAL A 72 -4.93 14.38 -0.97
N PRO A 73 -6.17 14.91 -0.91
CA PRO A 73 -7.08 14.65 0.21
C PRO A 73 -7.29 13.15 0.47
N LYS A 74 -7.57 12.81 1.73
CA LYS A 74 -8.00 11.46 2.11
C LYS A 74 -9.33 11.14 1.42
N GLY A 75 -9.43 9.93 0.87
CA GLY A 75 -10.62 9.44 0.20
C GLY A 75 -10.68 9.75 -1.29
N SER A 76 -9.67 10.42 -1.84
CA SER A 76 -9.52 10.63 -3.28
C SER A 76 -9.37 9.30 -4.00
N ILE A 77 -10.04 9.15 -5.14
CA ILE A 77 -10.04 7.92 -5.94
C ILE A 77 -9.25 8.18 -7.22
N GLY A 78 -8.27 7.34 -7.50
CA GLY A 78 -7.50 7.37 -8.75
C GLY A 78 -7.42 5.99 -9.39
N THR A 79 -7.19 5.97 -10.71
CA THR A 79 -6.99 4.74 -11.48
C THR A 79 -5.51 4.44 -11.56
N CYS A 80 -5.10 3.21 -11.21
CA CYS A 80 -3.71 2.80 -11.34
C CYS A 80 -3.33 2.63 -12.82
N VAL A 81 -2.40 3.44 -13.29
CA VAL A 81 -1.92 3.43 -14.68
C VAL A 81 -0.51 2.86 -14.80
N ASP A 82 0.21 2.76 -13.69
CA ASP A 82 1.56 2.19 -13.65
C ASP A 82 1.85 1.63 -12.26
N VAL A 83 2.78 0.67 -12.23
CA VAL A 83 3.24 0.02 -11.01
C VAL A 83 4.75 -0.11 -11.06
N GLU A 84 5.41 0.52 -10.11
CA GLU A 84 6.83 0.30 -9.84
C GLU A 84 6.96 -0.65 -8.66
N ILE A 85 7.72 -1.73 -8.87
CA ILE A 85 7.93 -2.73 -7.85
C ILE A 85 9.44 -2.88 -7.64
N GLY A 86 9.91 -2.41 -6.48
CA GLY A 86 11.30 -2.49 -6.05
C GLY A 86 11.37 -3.01 -4.61
N VAL A 87 12.10 -2.30 -3.73
CA VAL A 87 12.05 -2.59 -2.28
C VAL A 87 10.61 -2.43 -1.77
N LEU A 88 9.88 -1.43 -2.28
CA LEU A 88 8.47 -1.15 -1.99
C LEU A 88 7.62 -1.25 -3.27
N ILE A 89 6.30 -1.43 -3.13
CA ILE A 89 5.33 -1.29 -4.23
C ILE A 89 4.82 0.16 -4.25
N ALA A 90 5.01 0.83 -5.38
CA ALA A 90 4.44 2.14 -5.66
C ALA A 90 3.52 2.10 -6.89
N PHE A 91 2.39 2.77 -6.80
CA PHE A 91 1.39 2.89 -7.86
C PHE A 91 1.35 4.31 -8.38
N ARG A 92 1.36 4.47 -9.69
CA ARG A 92 1.01 5.75 -10.30
C ARG A 92 -0.51 5.79 -10.49
N LEU A 93 -1.17 6.70 -9.79
CA LEU A 93 -2.60 6.92 -9.91
C LEU A 93 -2.87 8.15 -10.79
N GLU A 94 -3.82 8.02 -11.71
CA GLU A 94 -4.39 9.13 -12.48
C GLU A 94 -5.76 9.50 -11.90
N PHE A 95 -5.95 10.79 -11.64
CA PHE A 95 -7.17 11.35 -11.05
C PHE A 95 -8.03 12.07 -12.10
N GLU A 96 -9.31 12.29 -11.79
CA GLU A 96 -10.27 12.94 -12.72
C GLU A 96 -9.85 14.38 -13.12
N ASN A 97 -9.05 15.04 -12.29
CA ASN A 97 -8.50 16.38 -12.59
C ASN A 97 -7.32 16.36 -13.57
N GLY A 98 -6.91 15.19 -14.06
CA GLY A 98 -5.77 15.01 -14.98
C GLY A 98 -4.40 14.95 -14.30
N GLU A 99 -4.33 15.01 -12.97
CA GLU A 99 -3.08 14.84 -12.25
C GLU A 99 -2.69 13.36 -12.16
N SER A 100 -1.38 13.09 -12.22
CA SER A 100 -0.83 11.75 -12.06
C SER A 100 0.28 11.75 -11.02
N LEU A 101 0.11 10.97 -9.96
CA LEU A 101 1.00 10.98 -8.78
C LEU A 101 1.34 9.56 -8.33
N TRP A 102 2.52 9.41 -7.74
CA TRP A 102 2.99 8.15 -7.17
C TRP A 102 2.58 8.02 -5.72
N PHE A 103 2.05 6.86 -5.37
CA PHE A 103 1.64 6.50 -4.02
C PHE A 103 2.23 5.15 -3.64
N MET A 104 2.58 4.99 -2.38
CA MET A 104 2.89 3.67 -1.86
C MET A 104 1.60 2.86 -1.83
N LYS A 105 1.64 1.58 -2.22
CA LYS A 105 0.47 0.68 -2.12
C LYS A 105 -0.14 0.65 -0.71
N ARG A 106 0.73 0.88 0.28
CA ARG A 106 0.47 0.96 1.72
C ARG A 106 -0.51 2.10 2.09
N ASP A 107 -0.55 3.16 1.30
CA ASP A 107 -1.37 4.36 1.49
C ASP A 107 -2.69 4.29 0.71
N LEU A 108 -2.97 3.14 0.09
CA LEU A 108 -4.07 2.92 -0.85
C LEU A 108 -4.92 1.71 -0.46
N GLU A 109 -6.23 1.88 -0.55
CA GLU A 109 -7.22 0.80 -0.47
C GLU A 109 -7.79 0.52 -1.87
N GLU A 110 -7.88 -0.75 -2.29
CA GLU A 110 -8.51 -1.10 -3.57
C GLU A 110 -10.02 -0.91 -3.46
N VAL A 111 -10.62 -0.21 -4.42
CA VAL A 111 -12.08 -0.05 -4.49
C VAL A 111 -12.64 -1.26 -5.22
N ALA A 112 -13.44 -2.07 -4.52
CA ALA A 112 -14.18 -3.16 -5.15
C ALA A 112 -15.21 -2.59 -6.15
N GLU A 113 -15.28 -3.17 -7.35
CA GLU A 113 -16.33 -2.88 -8.33
C GLU A 113 -17.70 -3.40 -7.90
#